data_AF-A0A6J4X3J5-F1
#
_entry.id   AF-A0A6J4X3J5-F1
#
_cell.length_a   1.000
_cell.length_b   1.000
_cell.length_c   1.000
_cell.angle_alpha   90.00
_cell.angle_beta   90.00
_cell.angle_gamma   90.00
#
_symmetry.space_group_name_H-M   'P 1'
#
loop_
_entity.id
_entity.type
_entity.pdbx_description
1 polymer ?
#
loop_
_entity_poly.entity_id
_entity_poly.type
_entity_poly.pdbx_seq_one_letter_code
_entity_poly.pdbx_strand_id
1 'polypeptide(L)'
;METSEAGKLKTMEYADWIKRERRIRMKILESSQIIKKSGQYRICHRCGEIVICHEVKCPNCNCDRISEIRMTDLVREAENRIRCRYRFDHIKNFPGK
;
A
#
# COMPACT_ATOMS: atom_id res chain seq x y z
N MET A 1 -42.07 19.04 5.47
CA MET A 1 -40.99 19.11 4.45
C MET A 1 -39.79 18.42 5.05
N GLU A 2 -39.55 17.18 4.63
CA GLU A 2 -38.38 16.39 5.01
C GLU A 2 -37.18 16.86 4.19
N THR A 3 -36.07 17.18 4.85
CA THR A 3 -34.76 17.21 4.19
C THR A 3 -33.82 16.36 5.02
N SER A 4 -33.69 15.11 4.57
CA SER A 4 -32.80 14.10 5.11
C SER A 4 -31.35 14.59 5.05
N GLU A 5 -30.68 14.66 6.21
CA GLU A 5 -29.22 14.80 6.28
C GLU A 5 -28.58 13.50 5.77
N ALA A 6 -28.40 13.41 4.46
CA ALA A 6 -27.66 12.33 3.82
C ALA A 6 -26.24 12.26 4.40
N GLY A 7 -25.91 11.10 4.97
CA GLY A 7 -24.65 10.82 5.65
C GLY A 7 -23.44 11.25 4.83
N LYS A 8 -22.72 12.26 5.32
CA LYS A 8 -21.42 12.64 4.80
C LYS A 8 -20.47 11.45 4.96
N LEU A 9 -20.17 10.76 3.86
CA LEU A 9 -19.04 9.84 3.79
C LEU A 9 -17.81 10.64 4.23
N LYS A 10 -17.24 10.31 5.40
CA LYS A 10 -15.96 10.89 5.81
C LYS A 10 -14.92 10.41 4.81
N THR A 11 -14.53 11.28 3.89
CA THR A 11 -13.33 11.10 3.08
C THR A 11 -12.14 11.06 4.04
N MET A 12 -11.44 9.94 4.06
CA MET A 12 -10.21 9.79 4.85
C MET A 12 -9.09 10.53 4.15
N GLU A 13 -8.39 11.39 4.87
CA GLU A 13 -7.20 12.09 4.35
C GLU A 13 -6.08 11.10 4.03
N TYR A 14 -5.32 11.38 2.97
CA TYR A 14 -4.23 10.50 2.52
C TYR A 14 -3.22 10.22 3.63
N ALA A 15 -2.89 11.23 4.46
CA ALA A 15 -1.93 11.09 5.55
C ALA A 15 -2.35 10.03 6.58
N ASP A 16 -3.65 9.96 6.90
CA ASP A 16 -4.18 8.95 7.84
C ASP A 16 -4.35 7.60 7.15
N TRP A 17 -4.79 7.62 5.89
CA TRP A 17 -4.91 6.41 5.09
C TRP A 17 -3.57 5.71 4.91
N ILE A 18 -2.51 6.43 4.54
CA ILE A 18 -1.20 5.84 4.29
C ILE A 18 -0.56 5.33 5.57
N LYS A 19 -0.81 5.96 6.73
CA LYS A 19 -0.40 5.41 8.03
C LYS A 19 -1.07 4.07 8.32
N ARG A 20 -2.34 3.89 7.94
CA ARG A 20 -3.04 2.60 8.04
C ARG A 20 -2.46 1.58 7.07
N GLU A 21 -2.29 1.94 5.80
CA GLU A 21 -1.78 1.02 4.79
C GLU A 21 -0.35 0.58 5.06
N ARG A 22 0.54 1.48 5.51
CA ARG A 22 1.89 1.12 5.94
C ARG A 22 1.86 0.02 6.99
N ARG A 23 1.05 0.18 8.05
CA ARG A 23 0.89 -0.83 9.10
C ARG A 23 0.40 -2.17 8.56
N ILE A 24 -0.59 -2.17 7.68
CA ILE A 24 -1.15 -3.41 7.10
C ILE A 24 -0.11 -4.09 6.20
N ARG A 25 0.49 -3.34 5.29
CA ARG A 25 1.46 -3.86 4.31
C ARG A 25 2.73 -4.36 4.99
N MET A 26 3.20 -3.68 6.02
CA MET A 26 4.30 -4.18 6.85
C MET A 26 3.98 -5.53 7.47
N LYS A 27 2.81 -5.69 8.08
CA LYS A 27 2.38 -6.99 8.64
C LYS A 27 2.36 -8.10 7.59
N ILE A 28 1.91 -7.80 6.36
CA ILE A 28 1.92 -8.77 5.25
C ILE A 28 3.34 -9.18 4.90
N LEU A 29 4.25 -8.21 4.75
CA LEU A 29 5.65 -8.46 4.40
C LEU A 29 6.37 -9.25 5.50
N GLU A 30 6.21 -8.85 6.77
CA GLU A 30 6.78 -9.52 7.94
C GLU A 30 6.20 -10.91 8.18
N SER A 31 4.97 -11.18 7.74
CA SER A 31 4.33 -12.49 7.90
C SER A 31 4.63 -13.44 6.73
N SER A 32 5.20 -12.93 5.62
CA SER A 32 5.49 -13.72 4.43
C SER A 32 6.64 -14.70 4.65
N GLN A 33 6.32 -16.00 4.64
CA GLN A 33 7.31 -17.08 4.73
C GLN A 33 8.28 -17.10 3.54
N ILE A 34 7.81 -16.71 2.36
CA ILE A 34 8.64 -16.63 1.14
C ILE A 34 9.72 -15.58 1.33
N ILE A 35 9.35 -14.40 1.84
CA ILE A 35 10.28 -13.30 2.12
C ILE A 35 11.26 -13.71 3.22
N LYS A 36 10.80 -14.34 4.30
CA LYS A 36 11.68 -14.82 5.38
C LYS A 36 12.75 -15.80 4.88
N LYS A 37 12.39 -16.68 3.93
CA LYS A 37 13.32 -17.68 3.38
C LYS A 37 14.27 -17.11 2.33
N SER A 38 13.77 -16.25 1.43
CA SER A 38 14.55 -15.73 0.29
C SER A 38 15.27 -14.41 0.58
N GLY A 39 14.76 -13.60 1.50
CA GLY A 39 15.18 -12.20 1.70
C GLY A 39 14.91 -11.30 0.49
N GLN A 40 14.05 -11.73 -0.45
CA GLN A 40 13.73 -11.01 -1.68
C GLN A 40 12.43 -10.25 -1.55
N TYR A 41 12.44 -9.01 -2.02
CA TYR A 41 11.31 -8.09 -2.00
C TYR A 41 10.97 -7.63 -3.40
N ARG A 42 9.68 -7.47 -3.69
CA ARG A 42 9.23 -6.95 -4.98
C ARG A 42 9.20 -5.43 -4.94
N ILE A 43 9.92 -4.79 -5.84
CA ILE A 43 10.08 -3.34 -5.91
C ILE A 43 9.65 -2.83 -7.28
N CYS A 44 8.90 -1.73 -7.32
CA CYS A 44 8.59 -1.06 -8.56
C CYS A 44 9.82 -0.29 -9.07
N HIS A 45 10.31 -0.61 -10.27
CA HIS A 45 11.44 0.08 -10.89
C HIS A 45 11.17 1.56 -11.20
N ARG A 46 9.91 1.90 -11.47
CA ARG A 46 9.54 3.28 -11.85
C ARG A 46 9.64 4.26 -10.68
N CYS A 47 9.24 3.85 -9.48
CA CYS A 47 9.12 4.76 -8.34
C CYS A 47 9.76 4.28 -7.05
N GLY A 48 10.28 3.05 -7.01
CA GLY A 48 10.90 2.45 -5.82
C GLY A 48 9.92 1.94 -4.77
N GLU A 49 8.62 1.87 -5.10
CA GLU A 49 7.59 1.38 -4.17
C GLU A 49 7.80 -0.10 -3.83
N ILE A 50 7.63 -0.47 -2.55
CA ILE A 50 7.53 -1.88 -2.17
C ILE A 50 6.15 -2.44 -2.52
N VAL A 51 6.17 -3.51 -3.30
CA VAL A 51 5.00 -4.21 -3.83
C VAL A 51 4.86 -5.53 -3.09
N ILE A 52 3.65 -5.90 -2.68
CA ILE A 52 3.42 -7.20 -2.02
C ILE A 52 3.30 -8.31 -3.08
N CYS A 53 3.56 -9.56 -2.68
CA CYS A 53 3.64 -10.70 -3.60
C CYS A 53 2.44 -10.89 -4.53
N HIS A 54 1.23 -10.48 -4.14
CA HIS A 54 0.01 -10.62 -4.95
C HIS A 54 -0.28 -9.44 -5.89
N GLU A 55 0.49 -8.36 -5.82
CA GLU A 55 0.26 -7.18 -6.67
C GLU A 55 0.98 -7.31 -8.01
N VAL A 56 0.22 -7.22 -9.11
CA VAL A 56 0.75 -7.23 -10.49
C VAL A 56 1.17 -5.81 -10.93
N LYS A 57 0.56 -4.78 -10.35
CA LYS A 57 0.87 -3.37 -10.63
C LYS A 57 1.27 -2.66 -9.35
N CYS A 58 2.17 -1.70 -9.49
CA CYS A 58 2.61 -0.86 -8.39
C CYS A 58 1.43 -0.05 -7.81
N PRO A 59 1.13 -0.15 -6.50
CA PRO A 59 0.00 0.55 -5.90
C PRO A 59 0.21 2.07 -5.83
N ASN A 60 1.43 2.56 -6.07
CA ASN A 60 1.76 3.97 -6.06
C ASN A 60 1.69 4.64 -7.44
N CYS A 61 2.13 3.98 -8.51
CA CYS A 61 2.23 4.58 -9.85
C CYS A 61 1.56 3.76 -10.97
N ASN A 62 0.89 2.66 -10.62
CA ASN A 62 0.18 1.74 -11.52
C ASN A 62 1.03 1.09 -12.63
N CYS A 63 2.35 1.19 -12.55
CA CYS A 63 3.27 0.54 -13.48
C CYS A 63 3.44 -0.95 -13.14
N ASP A 64 3.65 -1.78 -14.15
CA ASP A 64 3.89 -3.24 -14.08
C ASP A 64 5.37 -3.62 -14.03
N ARG A 65 6.29 -2.64 -14.16
CA ARG A 65 7.74 -2.85 -14.05
C ARG A 65 8.13 -3.12 -12.59
N ILE A 66 8.03 -4.37 -12.17
CA ILE A 66 8.31 -4.85 -10.81
C ILE A 66 9.42 -5.90 -10.87
N SER A 67 10.42 -5.76 -10.01
CA SER A 67 11.57 -6.67 -9.89
C SER A 67 11.73 -7.18 -8.48
N GLU A 68 12.36 -8.34 -8.33
CA GLU A 68 12.77 -8.87 -7.05
C GLU A 68 14.18 -8.40 -6.70
N ILE A 69 14.34 -7.80 -5.52
CA ILE A 69 15.60 -7.27 -5.02
C ILE A 69 15.83 -7.83 -3.63
N ARG A 70 17.06 -8.27 -3.35
CA ARG A 70 17.46 -8.69 -2.00
C ARG A 70 17.63 -7.46 -1.11
N MET A 71 17.02 -7.46 0.06
CA MET A 71 17.14 -6.36 1.03
C MET A 71 17.50 -6.92 2.40
N THR A 72 18.44 -6.25 3.07
CA THR A 72 18.96 -6.64 4.39
C THR A 72 18.15 -6.10 5.56
N ASP A 73 17.52 -4.93 5.41
CA ASP A 73 16.71 -4.29 6.46
C ASP A 73 15.35 -3.84 5.91
N LEU A 74 14.36 -4.72 6.05
CA LEU A 74 13.00 -4.47 5.56
C LEU A 74 12.34 -3.29 6.26
N VAL A 75 12.41 -3.26 7.59
CA VAL A 75 11.63 -2.31 8.40
C VAL A 75 12.04 -0.90 8.06
N ARG A 76 13.36 -0.64 8.02
CA ARG A 76 13.90 0.68 7.70
C ARG A 76 13.56 1.13 6.28
N GLU A 77 13.63 0.23 5.32
CA GLU A 77 13.44 0.57 3.91
C GLU A 77 11.95 0.66 3.52
N ALA A 78 11.08 -0.13 4.14
CA ALA A 78 9.67 -0.21 3.77
C ALA A 78 8.82 0.95 4.27
N GLU A 79 9.11 1.47 5.47
CA GLU A 79 8.32 2.56 6.05
C GLU A 79 8.27 3.79 5.14
N ASN A 80 9.37 4.10 4.45
CA ASN A 80 9.47 5.25 3.55
C ASN A 80 9.09 4.93 2.10
N ARG A 81 9.14 3.66 1.69
CA ARG A 81 8.87 3.22 0.31
C ARG A 81 7.43 2.78 0.06
N ILE A 82 6.58 2.72 1.09
CA ILE A 82 5.14 2.46 0.95
C ILE A 82 4.40 3.81 0.94
N ARG A 83 3.88 4.18 -0.24
CA ARG A 83 3.14 5.42 -0.53
C ARG A 83 1.74 5.15 -1.09
N CYS A 84 1.57 4.15 -1.96
CA CYS A 84 0.26 3.69 -2.44
C CYS A 84 -0.67 4.82 -2.99
N ARG A 85 -0.10 5.90 -3.56
CA ARG A 85 -0.87 7.08 -3.99
C ARG A 85 -1.92 6.74 -5.04
N TYR A 86 -1.54 6.05 -6.11
CA TYR A 86 -2.48 5.65 -7.15
C TYR A 86 -3.67 4.88 -6.58
N ARG A 87 -3.42 3.93 -5.66
CA ARG A 87 -4.49 3.19 -5.00
C ARG A 87 -5.41 4.12 -4.22
N PHE A 88 -4.87 5.03 -3.40
CA PHE A 88 -5.67 6.03 -2.67
C PHE A 88 -6.60 6.83 -3.60
N ASP A 89 -6.03 7.37 -4.68
CA ASP A 89 -6.76 8.22 -5.63
C ASP A 89 -7.88 7.45 -6.38
N HIS A 90 -7.81 6.12 -6.39
CA HIS A 90 -8.74 5.24 -7.11
C HIS A 90 -9.56 4.33 -6.18
N ILE A 91 -9.59 4.59 -4.87
CA ILE A 91 -10.51 3.87 -3.98
C ILE A 91 -11.94 4.34 -4.26
N LYS A 92 -12.69 3.49 -4.95
CA LYS A 92 -14.14 3.59 -5.05
C LYS A 92 -14.73 3.17 -3.70
N ASN A 93 -15.03 4.14 -2.86
CA ASN A 93 -15.76 4.01 -1.59
C ASN A 93 -15.00 3.31 -0.45
N PHE A 94 -14.75 4.07 0.63
CA PHE A 94 -14.74 3.49 1.96
C PHE A 94 -16.20 3.40 2.43
N PRO A 95 -16.77 2.22 2.68
CA PRO A 95 -17.90 2.17 3.61
C PRO A 95 -17.37 2.67 4.95
N GLY A 96 -17.80 3.86 5.33
CA GLY A 96 -17.54 4.38 6.66
C GLY A 96 -18.33 3.57 7.66
N LYS A 97 -17.61 2.80 8.49
CA LYS A 97 -18.05 1.91 9.57
C LYS A 97 -18.36 0.47 9.14
#